data_AF-A0A553AGU3-F1
#
_entry.id   AF-A0A553AGU3-F1
#
_cell.length_a   1.000
_cell.length_b   1.000
_cell.length_c   1.000
_cell.angle_alpha   90.00
_cell.angle_beta   90.00
_cell.angle_gamma   90.00
#
_symmetry.space_group_name_H-M   'P 1'
#
loop_
_entity.id
_entity.type
_entity.pdbx_description
1 polymer ?
#
loop_
_entity_poly.entity_id
_entity_poly.type
_entity_poly.pdbx_seq_one_letter_code
_entity_poly.pdbx_strand_id
1 'polypeptide(L)'
;MIPETLSVVERQILANQFRILSKMENDPQAYETKIEILENGFTEKYIEIFDLNTEEIPMDICEETTQILHMFRRINTAIEALSHIEKTELELDKLHFEGFDAKRDPHYHYLQYLINTNEWRDFNVIYSGGEYQLSKYRSMLEYQIFLLDNDHYDLKKENLEHFIDVVINPTKKSAFKLVV
;
A
#
# COMPACT_ATOMS: atom_id res chain seq x y z
N MET A 1 11.41 -3.49 -14.05
CA MET A 1 12.44 -3.67 -15.06
C MET A 1 11.93 -4.65 -16.09
N ILE A 2 12.04 -4.33 -17.38
CA ILE A 2 11.74 -5.29 -18.46
C ILE A 2 12.95 -6.22 -18.59
N PRO A 3 12.77 -7.54 -18.79
CA PRO A 3 13.91 -8.45 -18.95
C PRO A 3 14.78 -8.05 -20.15
N GLU A 4 16.09 -7.93 -19.96
CA GLU A 4 17.04 -7.69 -21.06
C GLU A 4 17.29 -8.96 -21.89
N THR A 5 16.99 -10.13 -21.32
CA THR A 5 17.10 -11.42 -21.98
C THR A 5 16.07 -12.41 -21.44
N LEU A 6 15.76 -13.43 -22.22
CA LEU A 6 14.93 -14.57 -21.86
C LEU A 6 15.62 -15.85 -22.32
N SER A 7 15.54 -16.90 -21.52
CA SER A 7 15.95 -18.23 -21.95
C SER A 7 15.14 -18.70 -23.16
N VAL A 8 15.72 -19.61 -23.95
CA VAL A 8 14.99 -20.23 -25.08
C VAL A 8 13.68 -20.86 -24.62
N VAL A 9 13.66 -21.44 -23.40
CA VAL A 9 12.47 -22.06 -22.82
C VAL A 9 11.40 -21.03 -22.50
N GLU A 10 11.74 -19.90 -21.85
CA GLU A 10 10.79 -18.82 -21.56
C GLU A 10 10.22 -18.21 -22.84
N ARG A 11 11.06 -17.97 -23.85
CA ARG A 11 10.61 -17.47 -25.16
C ARG A 11 9.64 -18.44 -25.83
N GLN A 12 9.95 -19.73 -25.80
CA GLN A 12 9.08 -20.76 -26.36
C GLN A 12 7.73 -20.83 -25.63
N ILE A 13 7.72 -20.72 -24.30
CA ILE A 13 6.50 -20.73 -23.49
C ILE A 13 5.63 -19.51 -23.83
N LEU A 14 6.20 -18.31 -23.83
CA LEU A 14 5.48 -17.07 -24.15
C LEU A 14 4.95 -17.08 -25.59
N ALA A 15 5.75 -17.52 -26.56
CA ALA A 15 5.32 -17.65 -27.95
C ALA A 15 4.17 -18.65 -28.09
N ASN A 16 4.20 -19.76 -27.35
CA ASN A 16 3.08 -20.71 -27.31
C ASN A 16 1.82 -20.08 -26.71
N GLN A 17 1.93 -19.28 -25.65
CA GLN A 17 0.79 -18.59 -25.05
C GLN A 17 0.14 -17.61 -26.04
N PHE A 18 0.93 -16.80 -26.75
CA PHE A 18 0.38 -15.90 -27.77
C PHE A 18 -0.22 -16.63 -28.97
N ARG A 19 0.33 -17.79 -29.38
CA ARG A 19 -0.29 -18.65 -30.40
C ARG A 19 -1.63 -19.26 -29.97
N ILE A 20 -1.83 -19.45 -28.66
CA ILE A 20 -3.11 -19.91 -28.12
C ILE A 20 -4.09 -18.74 -28.12
N LEU A 21 -3.69 -17.56 -27.61
CA LEU A 21 -4.52 -16.36 -27.58
C LEU A 21 -4.96 -15.89 -28.98
N SER A 22 -4.07 -15.96 -29.97
CA SER A 22 -4.39 -15.60 -31.36
C SER A 22 -5.47 -16.47 -31.99
N LYS A 23 -5.70 -17.68 -31.46
CA LYS A 23 -6.77 -18.58 -31.90
C LYS A 23 -8.09 -18.36 -31.16
N MET A 24 -8.07 -17.61 -30.04
CA MET A 24 -9.22 -17.40 -29.17
C MET A 24 -9.87 -16.03 -29.36
N GLU A 25 -9.11 -15.02 -29.81
CA GLU A 25 -9.59 -13.65 -29.91
C GLU A 25 -9.82 -13.17 -31.36
N ASN A 26 -10.62 -12.10 -31.50
CA ASN A 26 -11.02 -11.55 -32.80
C ASN A 26 -9.93 -10.71 -33.49
N ASP A 27 -8.83 -10.39 -32.81
CA ASP A 27 -7.69 -9.65 -33.37
C ASP A 27 -6.38 -10.47 -33.24
N PRO A 28 -6.14 -11.41 -34.16
CA PRO A 28 -4.95 -12.27 -34.13
C PRO A 28 -3.65 -11.50 -34.44
N GLN A 29 -3.75 -10.33 -35.08
CA GLN A 29 -2.59 -9.62 -35.63
C GLN A 29 -1.71 -9.00 -34.54
N ALA A 30 -2.32 -8.57 -33.44
CA ALA A 30 -1.59 -8.11 -32.25
C ALA A 30 -0.72 -9.22 -31.63
N TYR A 31 -1.14 -10.49 -31.75
CA TYR A 31 -0.41 -11.64 -31.21
C TYR A 31 0.68 -12.15 -32.16
N GLU A 32 0.47 -12.07 -33.48
CA GLU A 32 1.48 -12.47 -34.48
C GLU A 32 2.79 -11.67 -34.33
N THR A 33 2.69 -10.35 -34.17
CA THR A 33 3.86 -9.48 -33.91
C THR A 33 4.61 -9.91 -32.64
N LYS A 34 3.88 -10.22 -31.55
CA LYS A 34 4.48 -10.67 -30.28
C LYS A 34 5.18 -12.03 -30.41
N ILE A 35 4.61 -12.94 -31.21
CA ILE A 35 5.23 -14.24 -31.52
C ILE A 35 6.54 -14.03 -32.28
N GLU A 36 6.54 -13.18 -33.32
CA GLU A 36 7.74 -12.89 -34.12
C GLU A 36 8.87 -12.30 -33.27
N ILE A 37 8.55 -11.35 -32.39
CA ILE A 37 9.51 -10.74 -31.45
C ILE A 37 10.20 -11.81 -30.60
N LEU A 38 9.44 -12.77 -30.06
CA LEU A 38 9.96 -13.81 -29.18
C LEU A 38 10.77 -14.88 -29.91
N GLU A 39 10.29 -15.32 -31.08
CA GLU A 39 10.96 -16.31 -31.92
C GLU A 39 12.33 -15.81 -32.39
N ASN A 40 12.38 -14.57 -32.88
CA ASN A 40 13.63 -13.97 -33.38
C ASN A 40 14.50 -13.37 -32.26
N GLY A 41 13.95 -13.18 -31.06
CA GLY A 41 14.69 -12.66 -29.92
C GLY A 41 15.04 -11.18 -30.05
N PHE A 42 14.10 -10.37 -30.54
CA PHE A 42 14.28 -8.91 -30.62
C PHE A 42 14.17 -8.29 -29.21
N THR A 43 15.27 -8.27 -28.46
CA THR A 43 15.28 -7.86 -27.04
C THR A 43 14.86 -6.41 -26.82
N GLU A 44 15.18 -5.48 -27.73
CA GLU A 44 14.69 -4.09 -27.70
C GLU A 44 13.15 -4.02 -27.70
N LYS A 45 12.50 -5.02 -28.29
CA LYS A 45 11.05 -5.12 -28.44
C LYS A 45 10.35 -5.82 -27.28
N TYR A 46 11.08 -6.25 -26.25
CA TYR A 46 10.46 -6.91 -25.09
C TYR A 46 9.54 -5.99 -24.29
N ILE A 47 9.67 -4.66 -24.43
CA ILE A 47 8.69 -3.69 -23.91
C ILE A 47 7.28 -3.90 -24.49
N GLU A 48 7.15 -4.45 -25.69
CA GLU A 48 5.87 -4.73 -26.34
C GLU A 48 5.28 -6.09 -25.88
N ILE A 49 6.10 -6.91 -25.20
CA ILE A 49 5.71 -8.21 -24.65
C ILE A 49 5.25 -8.10 -23.20
N PHE A 50 5.99 -7.33 -22.39
CA PHE A 50 5.76 -7.20 -20.96
C PHE A 50 5.04 -5.90 -20.61
N ASP A 51 3.70 -5.94 -20.62
CA ASP A 51 2.82 -4.84 -20.18
C ASP A 51 2.48 -4.94 -18.68
N LEU A 52 3.45 -5.39 -17.88
CA LEU A 52 3.30 -5.42 -16.42
C LEU A 52 3.72 -4.08 -15.84
N ASN A 53 3.11 -3.68 -14.73
CA ASN A 53 3.59 -2.53 -13.97
C ASN A 53 5.08 -2.78 -13.67
N THR A 54 5.93 -1.88 -14.15
CA THR A 54 7.35 -2.19 -14.31
C THR A 54 8.06 -2.42 -12.99
N GLU A 55 7.49 -2.04 -11.86
CA GLU A 55 8.06 -2.31 -10.54
C GLU A 55 7.08 -3.15 -9.72
N GLU A 56 7.58 -4.30 -9.26
CA GLU A 56 6.89 -5.05 -8.22
C GLU A 56 6.84 -4.20 -6.96
N ILE A 57 5.71 -4.25 -6.25
CA ILE A 57 5.62 -3.65 -4.92
C ILE A 57 6.20 -4.67 -3.94
N PRO A 58 7.31 -4.35 -3.25
CA PRO A 58 7.93 -5.27 -2.30
C PRO A 58 6.98 -5.72 -1.18
N MET A 59 7.23 -6.91 -0.63
CA MET A 59 6.39 -7.50 0.41
C MET A 59 6.34 -6.64 1.68
N ASP A 60 7.46 -6.05 2.09
CA ASP A 60 7.55 -5.14 3.22
C ASP A 60 6.67 -3.88 3.03
N ILE A 61 6.60 -3.33 1.82
CA ILE A 61 5.69 -2.23 1.49
C ILE A 61 4.21 -2.68 1.59
N CYS A 62 3.89 -3.89 1.11
CA CYS A 62 2.54 -4.44 1.21
C CYS A 62 2.12 -4.65 2.67
N GLU A 63 3.03 -5.19 3.49
CA GLU A 63 2.82 -5.42 4.91
C GLU A 63 2.68 -4.10 5.68
N GLU A 64 3.58 -3.14 5.46
CA GLU A 64 3.53 -1.82 6.10
C GLU A 64 2.22 -1.10 5.75
N THR A 65 1.81 -1.11 4.48
CA THR A 65 0.52 -0.54 4.05
C THR A 65 -0.65 -1.15 4.83
N THR A 66 -0.70 -2.48 4.90
CA THR A 66 -1.74 -3.22 5.61
C THR A 66 -1.77 -2.88 7.10
N GLN A 67 -0.59 -2.82 7.74
CA GLN A 67 -0.46 -2.46 9.15
C GLN A 67 -0.95 -1.03 9.43
N ILE A 68 -0.61 -0.08 8.55
CA ILE A 68 -1.08 1.32 8.64
C ILE A 68 -2.62 1.36 8.57
N LEU A 69 -3.23 0.66 7.61
CA LEU A 69 -4.69 0.64 7.48
C LEU A 69 -5.39 0.01 8.69
N HIS A 70 -4.85 -1.09 9.22
CA HIS A 70 -5.35 -1.70 10.45
C HIS A 70 -5.24 -0.75 11.65
N MET A 71 -4.12 -0.03 11.77
CA MET A 71 -3.95 0.99 12.81
C MET A 71 -5.03 2.06 12.73
N PHE A 72 -5.27 2.65 11.56
CA PHE A 72 -6.31 3.65 11.40
C PHE A 72 -7.71 3.08 11.62
N ARG A 73 -7.97 1.82 11.26
CA ARG A 73 -9.24 1.16 11.59
C ARG A 73 -9.44 1.05 13.11
N ARG A 74 -8.40 0.63 13.86
CA ARG A 74 -8.45 0.58 15.33
C ARG A 74 -8.69 1.96 15.95
N ILE A 75 -7.99 2.98 15.45
CA ILE A 75 -8.15 4.36 15.88
C ILE A 75 -9.58 4.85 15.63
N ASN A 76 -10.12 4.64 14.43
CA ASN A 76 -11.49 5.04 14.07
C ASN A 76 -12.54 4.36 14.97
N THR A 77 -12.41 3.05 15.20
CA THR A 77 -13.30 2.33 16.13
C THR A 77 -13.26 2.90 17.54
N ALA A 78 -12.08 3.27 18.03
CA ALA A 78 -11.94 3.87 19.35
C ALA A 78 -12.53 5.29 19.41
N ILE A 79 -12.33 6.09 18.36
CA ILE A 79 -12.95 7.41 18.22
C ILE A 79 -14.48 7.29 18.22
N GLU A 80 -15.04 6.32 17.51
CA GLU A 80 -16.49 6.09 17.46
C GLU A 80 -17.07 5.81 18.86
N ALA A 81 -16.34 5.07 19.69
CA ALA A 81 -16.72 4.71 21.05
C ALA A 81 -16.64 5.87 22.07
N LEU A 82 -15.94 6.98 21.76
CA LEU A 82 -15.86 8.13 22.65
C LEU A 82 -17.21 8.84 22.82
N SER A 83 -17.45 9.36 24.02
CA SER A 83 -18.56 10.28 24.30
C SER A 83 -18.38 11.60 23.54
N HIS A 84 -19.47 12.37 23.40
CA HIS A 84 -19.41 13.66 22.72
C HIS A 84 -18.43 14.63 23.42
N ILE A 85 -18.36 14.61 24.75
CA ILE A 85 -17.47 15.47 25.54
C ILE A 85 -16.01 15.12 25.24
N GLU A 86 -15.66 13.84 25.27
CA GLU A 86 -14.29 13.39 24.98
C GLU A 86 -13.88 13.73 23.55
N LYS A 87 -14.79 13.61 22.57
CA LYS A 87 -14.51 14.00 21.19
C LYS A 87 -14.16 15.49 21.05
N THR A 88 -14.77 16.36 21.85
CA THR A 88 -14.49 17.80 21.82
C THR A 88 -13.20 18.20 22.54
N GLU A 89 -12.66 17.34 23.40
CA GLU A 89 -11.42 17.57 24.13
C GLU A 89 -10.16 17.17 23.33
N LEU A 90 -10.34 16.37 22.27
CA LEU A 90 -9.24 15.81 21.48
C LEU A 90 -9.13 16.47 20.10
N GLU A 91 -7.90 16.70 19.63
CA GLU A 91 -7.60 17.13 18.26
C GLU A 91 -7.72 15.95 17.26
N LEU A 92 -8.90 15.35 17.16
CA LEU A 92 -9.14 14.12 16.37
C LEU A 92 -8.80 14.25 14.88
N ASP A 93 -8.84 15.47 14.32
CA ASP A 93 -8.44 15.73 12.93
C ASP A 93 -7.00 15.31 12.63
N LYS A 94 -6.12 15.28 13.65
CA LYS A 94 -4.73 14.81 13.51
C LYS A 94 -4.63 13.32 13.23
N LEU A 95 -5.65 12.55 13.62
CA LEU A 95 -5.72 11.09 13.52
C LEU A 95 -6.45 10.61 12.26
N HIS A 96 -6.81 11.51 11.35
CA HIS A 96 -7.39 11.11 10.07
C HIS A 96 -6.34 10.46 9.16
N PHE A 97 -6.74 9.40 8.46
CA PHE A 97 -5.91 8.81 7.40
C PHE A 97 -5.98 9.68 6.15
N GLU A 98 -4.84 10.16 5.70
CA GLU A 98 -4.75 11.16 4.62
C GLU A 98 -4.25 10.56 3.29
N GLY A 99 -4.06 9.23 3.24
CA GLY A 99 -3.54 8.52 2.08
C GLY A 99 -2.02 8.60 1.92
N PHE A 100 -1.53 8.15 0.78
CA PHE A 100 -0.11 8.15 0.40
C PHE A 100 0.13 9.05 -0.82
N ASP A 101 1.38 9.49 -1.02
CA ASP A 101 1.75 10.30 -2.18
C ASP A 101 1.71 9.45 -3.46
N ALA A 102 0.76 9.75 -4.34
CA ALA A 102 0.52 9.01 -5.57
C ALA A 102 1.67 9.01 -6.58
N LYS A 103 2.63 9.95 -6.46
CA LYS A 103 3.75 10.08 -7.40
C LYS A 103 5.03 9.43 -6.89
N ARG A 104 5.19 9.34 -5.57
CA ARG A 104 6.48 9.03 -4.94
C ARG A 104 6.42 7.87 -3.96
N ASP A 105 5.23 7.47 -3.53
CA ASP A 105 5.07 6.45 -2.50
C ASP A 105 4.45 5.17 -3.07
N PRO A 106 5.20 4.05 -3.15
CA PRO A 106 4.66 2.78 -3.66
C PRO A 106 3.48 2.23 -2.84
N HIS A 107 3.32 2.65 -1.57
CA HIS A 107 2.16 2.30 -0.74
C HIS A 107 0.84 2.74 -1.40
N TYR A 108 0.85 3.84 -2.17
CA TYR A 108 -0.34 4.32 -2.88
C TYR A 108 -0.89 3.28 -3.85
N HIS A 109 -0.01 2.63 -4.63
CA HIS A 109 -0.44 1.67 -5.66
C HIS A 109 -1.07 0.42 -5.02
N TYR A 110 -0.51 -0.04 -3.91
CA TYR A 110 -1.09 -1.16 -3.17
C TYR A 110 -2.40 -0.79 -2.46
N LEU A 111 -2.49 0.42 -1.89
CA LEU A 111 -3.73 0.96 -1.33
C LEU A 111 -4.86 1.01 -2.37
N GLN A 112 -4.57 1.46 -3.59
CA GLN A 112 -5.55 1.46 -4.69
C GLN A 112 -6.08 0.06 -4.99
N TYR A 113 -5.19 -0.94 -5.01
CA TYR A 113 -5.60 -2.34 -5.14
C TYR A 113 -6.53 -2.77 -3.98
N LEU A 114 -6.15 -2.51 -2.72
CA LEU A 114 -6.92 -2.89 -1.54
C LEU A 114 -8.32 -2.26 -1.45
N ILE A 115 -8.47 -1.01 -1.89
CA ILE A 115 -9.79 -0.35 -1.90
C ILE A 115 -10.71 -1.00 -2.94
N ASN A 116 -10.15 -1.41 -4.08
CA ASN A 116 -10.87 -2.05 -5.16
C ASN A 116 -11.32 -3.48 -4.79
N THR A 117 -10.68 -4.16 -3.83
CA THR A 117 -11.04 -5.52 -3.38
C THR A 117 -12.16 -5.57 -2.32
N ASN A 118 -12.82 -4.45 -2.02
CA ASN A 118 -13.99 -4.35 -1.12
C ASN A 118 -13.68 -4.45 0.40
N GLU A 119 -12.51 -4.91 0.82
CA GLU A 119 -12.15 -5.06 2.24
C GLU A 119 -11.81 -3.73 2.95
N TRP A 120 -11.53 -2.68 2.16
CA TRP A 120 -11.00 -1.41 2.64
C TRP A 120 -11.78 -0.18 2.14
N ARG A 121 -13.04 -0.37 1.72
CA ARG A 121 -13.89 0.72 1.19
C ARG A 121 -14.18 1.85 2.18
N ASP A 122 -14.06 1.57 3.47
CA ASP A 122 -14.25 2.57 4.53
C ASP A 122 -13.23 3.72 4.41
N PHE A 123 -12.08 3.44 3.79
CA PHE A 123 -11.08 4.43 3.45
C PHE A 123 -11.42 5.08 2.10
N ASN A 124 -12.22 6.16 2.13
CA ASN A 124 -12.36 7.05 0.99
C ASN A 124 -11.06 7.84 0.80
N VAL A 125 -10.16 7.34 -0.04
CA VAL A 125 -8.92 8.05 -0.40
C VAL A 125 -9.28 9.15 -1.39
N ILE A 126 -9.73 10.28 -0.86
CA ILE A 126 -10.03 11.49 -1.65
C ILE A 126 -8.73 12.24 -1.98
N TYR A 127 -7.64 11.99 -1.23
CA TYR A 127 -6.42 12.77 -1.28
C TYR A 127 -5.19 11.90 -1.56
N SER A 128 -4.30 12.43 -2.41
CA SER A 128 -2.91 11.99 -2.40
C SER A 128 -2.28 12.60 -1.15
N GLY A 129 -1.76 11.75 -0.27
CA GLY A 129 -1.05 12.18 0.92
C GLY A 129 0.15 13.06 0.55
N GLY A 130 0.58 13.92 1.48
CA GLY A 130 1.80 14.71 1.31
C GLY A 130 3.07 13.88 1.55
N GLU A 131 4.21 14.42 1.12
CA GLU A 131 5.56 13.80 1.21
C GLU A 131 5.96 13.34 2.63
N TYR A 132 5.34 13.90 3.67
CA TYR A 132 5.65 13.62 5.08
C TYR A 132 4.70 12.63 5.77
N GLN A 133 3.71 12.08 5.07
CA GLN A 133 2.70 11.23 5.71
C GLN A 133 3.25 9.89 6.17
N LEU A 134 4.16 9.29 5.40
CA LEU A 134 4.70 7.99 5.75
C LEU A 134 5.52 8.02 7.04
N SER A 135 6.30 9.09 7.29
CA SER A 135 7.07 9.22 8.54
C SER A 135 6.17 9.43 9.76
N LYS A 136 5.05 10.16 9.59
CA LYS A 136 3.98 10.26 10.60
C LYS A 136 3.40 8.89 10.90
N TYR A 137 3.01 8.12 9.88
CA TYR A 137 2.41 6.80 10.05
C TYR A 137 3.36 5.81 10.71
N ARG A 138 4.65 5.81 10.34
CA ARG A 138 5.68 4.99 10.99
C ARG A 138 5.83 5.31 12.48
N SER A 139 5.82 6.58 12.85
CA SER A 139 5.90 7.00 14.26
C SER A 139 4.68 6.51 15.05
N MET A 140 3.48 6.58 14.45
CA MET A 140 2.27 6.03 15.06
C MET A 140 2.32 4.49 15.14
N LEU A 141 2.86 3.83 14.12
CA LEU A 141 3.03 2.37 14.10
C LEU A 141 3.94 1.88 15.22
N GLU A 142 5.03 2.59 15.53
CA GLU A 142 5.89 2.26 16.68
C GLU A 142 5.08 2.20 17.99
N TYR A 143 4.18 3.15 18.19
CA TYR A 143 3.29 3.15 19.36
C TYR A 143 2.22 2.05 19.29
N GLN A 144 1.63 1.80 18.12
CA GLN A 144 0.70 0.68 17.95
C GLN A 144 1.38 -0.67 18.26
N ILE A 145 2.60 -0.89 17.78
CA ILE A 145 3.37 -2.11 18.04
C ILE A 145 3.61 -2.24 19.53
N PHE A 146 4.05 -1.17 20.21
CA PHE A 146 4.18 -1.16 21.66
C PHE A 146 2.87 -1.54 22.38
N LEU A 147 1.72 -1.03 21.95
CA LEU A 147 0.44 -1.40 22.54
C LEU A 147 0.11 -2.89 22.32
N LEU A 148 0.32 -3.40 21.11
CA LEU A 148 0.05 -4.80 20.79
C LEU A 148 0.97 -5.76 21.55
N ASP A 149 2.25 -5.43 21.69
CA ASP A 149 3.23 -6.21 22.46
C ASP A 149 2.90 -6.27 23.97
N ASN A 150 2.08 -5.34 24.46
CA ASN A 150 1.60 -5.27 25.84
C ASN A 150 0.12 -5.66 25.97
N ASP A 151 -0.43 -6.42 25.02
CA ASP A 151 -1.81 -6.92 25.02
C ASP A 151 -2.89 -5.81 25.11
N HIS A 152 -2.57 -4.59 24.69
CA HIS A 152 -3.51 -3.48 24.60
C HIS A 152 -4.20 -3.48 23.22
N TYR A 153 -5.16 -4.38 23.06
CA TYR A 153 -5.93 -4.53 21.82
C TYR A 153 -6.98 -3.42 21.65
N ASP A 154 -7.64 -3.03 22.74
CA ASP A 154 -8.65 -1.96 22.73
C ASP A 154 -8.01 -0.61 23.06
N LEU A 155 -8.15 0.36 22.16
CA LEU A 155 -7.64 1.71 22.38
C LEU A 155 -8.61 2.52 23.23
N LYS A 156 -8.09 3.15 24.29
CA LYS A 156 -8.81 4.08 25.15
C LYS A 156 -8.45 5.53 24.80
N LYS A 157 -9.13 6.48 25.45
CA LYS A 157 -8.91 7.92 25.27
C LYS A 157 -7.43 8.30 25.44
N GLU A 158 -6.76 7.77 26.45
CA GLU A 158 -5.35 8.06 26.75
C GLU A 158 -4.42 7.57 25.63
N ASN A 159 -4.80 6.48 24.95
CA ASN A 159 -4.04 6.01 23.79
C ASN A 159 -4.20 6.95 22.60
N LEU A 160 -5.41 7.47 22.37
CA LEU A 160 -5.67 8.45 21.31
C LEU A 160 -4.92 9.77 21.56
N GLU A 161 -4.89 10.25 22.81
CA GLU A 161 -4.07 11.40 23.22
C GLU A 161 -2.60 11.19 22.90
N HIS A 162 -2.08 9.99 23.16
CA HIS A 162 -0.69 9.67 22.85
C HIS A 162 -0.41 9.61 21.35
N PHE A 163 -1.32 9.02 20.55
CA PHE A 163 -1.21 9.09 19.08
C PHE A 163 -1.15 10.54 18.59
N ILE A 164 -1.96 11.44 19.17
CA ILE A 164 -1.94 12.87 18.83
C ILE A 164 -0.59 13.51 19.21
N ASP A 165 -0.06 13.23 20.40
CA ASP A 165 1.25 13.77 20.83
C ASP A 165 2.38 13.28 19.91
N VAL A 166 2.38 12.02 19.49
CA VAL A 166 3.36 11.45 18.54
C VAL A 166 3.33 12.21 17.21
N VAL A 167 2.13 12.56 16.72
CA VAL A 167 1.97 13.31 15.46
C VAL A 167 2.45 14.75 15.60
N ILE A 168 2.17 15.41 16.74
CA ILE A 168 2.53 16.81 16.97
C ILE A 168 4.02 16.97 17.32
N ASN A 169 4.60 16.02 18.06
CA ASN A 169 5.94 16.09 18.63
C ASN A 169 6.84 14.89 18.23
N PRO A 170 7.12 14.68 16.92
CA PRO A 170 7.82 13.49 16.42
C PRO A 170 9.28 13.35 16.90
N THR A 171 9.89 14.42 17.42
CA THR A 171 11.28 14.41 17.93
C THR A 171 11.40 13.89 19.36
N LYS A 172 10.30 13.71 20.09
CA LYS A 172 10.30 13.05 21.41
C LYS A 172 10.37 11.51 21.23
N LYS A 173 11.44 11.02 20.60
CA LYS A 173 11.74 9.59 20.38
C LYS A 173 11.90 8.71 21.64
N SER A 174 11.45 9.17 22.81
CA SER A 174 11.67 8.50 24.09
C SER A 174 10.54 8.75 25.10
N ALA A 175 9.28 8.79 24.65
CA ALA A 175 8.13 8.81 25.56
C ALA A 175 7.60 7.42 25.93
N PHE A 176 8.24 6.32 25.47
CA PHE A 176 7.91 4.94 25.88
C PHE A 176 8.14 4.63 27.38
N LYS A 177 8.37 5.65 28.23
CA LYS A 177 8.64 5.54 29.67
C LYS A 177 7.53 6.11 30.57
N LEU A 178 6.36 6.48 30.05
CA LEU A 178 5.33 7.14 30.86
C LEU A 178 4.00 6.39 31.00
N VAL A 179 3.94 5.10 30.66
CA VAL A 179 2.79 4.26 31.02
C VAL A 179 3.30 2.95 31.64
N VAL A 180 3.59 3.02 32.94
CA VAL A 180 3.56 1.90 33.90
C VAL A 180 2.61 2.33 35.01
#